data_AF-A0A9P3PIV5-F1
#
_entry.id   AF-A0A9P3PIV5-F1
#
_cell.length_a   1.000
_cell.length_b   1.000
_cell.length_c   1.000
_cell.angle_alpha   90.00
_cell.angle_beta   90.00
_cell.angle_gamma   90.00
#
_symmetry.space_group_name_H-M   'P 1'
#
loop_
_entity.id
_entity.type
_entity.pdbx_description
1 polymer ?
#
loop_
_entity_poly.entity_id
_entity_poly.type
_entity_poly.pdbx_seq_one_letter_code
_entity_poly.pdbx_strand_id
1 'polypeptide(L)'
;MVSLLPQPTSLGAMEKVHPKIQLNELGTLTESLEPFTQLILRSGKSAVRLYCSVPTWNCSSDICLDLHDLNELRSRSLLFIHELLHSLRTSGMTASYCLAPSSSPVCLVCAMPPEVGSSSITTAACDILKHAQLSKRENVLVGDLEAGPCLVIT
;
A
#
# COMPACT_ATOMS: atom_id res chain seq x y z
N MET A 1 48.80 -40.30 9.00
CA MET A 1 47.43 -39.93 8.57
C MET A 1 47.17 -38.51 9.02
N VAL A 2 47.29 -37.54 8.11
CA VAL A 2 47.02 -36.11 8.39
C VAL A 2 45.93 -35.69 7.41
N SER A 3 44.73 -35.43 7.94
CA SER A 3 43.57 -35.06 7.13
C SER A 3 43.46 -33.54 7.10
N LEU A 4 43.77 -32.96 5.93
CA LEU A 4 43.55 -31.54 5.64
C LEU A 4 42.15 -31.40 5.06
N LEU A 5 41.21 -30.81 5.81
CA LEU A 5 39.95 -30.35 5.24
C LEU A 5 40.11 -28.91 4.73
N PRO A 6 39.72 -28.60 3.48
CA PRO A 6 39.71 -27.25 2.97
C PRO A 6 38.49 -26.46 3.49
N GLN A 7 38.73 -25.22 3.90
CA GLN A 7 37.70 -24.20 4.10
C GLN A 7 37.05 -23.83 2.76
N PRO A 8 35.72 -23.74 2.67
CA PRO A 8 35.08 -22.95 1.64
C PRO A 8 34.99 -21.48 2.07
N THR A 9 35.61 -20.67 1.23
CA THR A 9 35.65 -19.22 1.15
C THR A 9 34.24 -18.61 1.08
N SER A 10 34.07 -17.45 1.72
CA SER A 10 32.84 -16.68 1.70
C SER A 10 32.43 -16.31 0.28
N LEU A 11 31.17 -16.53 -0.08
CA LEU A 11 30.56 -15.99 -1.29
C LEU A 11 29.24 -15.32 -0.90
N GLY A 12 29.31 -13.99 -0.82
CA GLY A 12 28.23 -13.03 -0.94
C GLY A 12 26.93 -13.37 -0.21
N ALA A 13 26.76 -12.78 0.97
CA ALA A 13 25.42 -12.42 1.40
C ALA A 13 24.77 -11.62 0.25
N MET A 14 23.80 -12.22 -0.46
CA MET A 14 22.88 -11.45 -1.27
C MET A 14 22.17 -10.53 -0.29
N GLU A 15 22.68 -9.32 -0.19
CA GLU A 15 21.99 -8.18 0.36
C GLU A 15 20.66 -8.14 -0.37
N LYS A 16 19.60 -8.64 0.29
CA LYS A 16 18.23 -8.37 -0.09
C LYS A 16 18.16 -6.85 -0.08
N VAL A 17 18.22 -6.27 -1.27
CA VAL A 17 17.87 -4.88 -1.53
C VAL A 17 16.40 -4.80 -1.15
N HIS A 18 16.17 -4.55 0.14
CA HIS A 18 14.86 -4.19 0.62
C HIS A 18 14.58 -2.86 -0.06
N PRO A 19 13.55 -2.74 -0.91
CA PRO A 19 13.15 -1.42 -1.36
C PRO A 19 12.75 -0.68 -0.09
N LYS A 20 13.57 0.32 0.27
CA LYS A 20 13.40 1.13 1.47
C LYS A 20 12.25 2.08 1.19
N ILE A 21 11.04 1.54 1.19
CA ILE A 21 9.79 2.28 0.98
C ILE A 21 9.62 3.16 2.22
N GLN A 22 9.81 4.47 2.04
CA GLN A 22 9.62 5.44 3.10
C GLN A 22 8.11 5.68 3.25
N LEU A 23 7.52 5.13 4.31
CA LEU A 23 6.16 5.45 4.71
C LEU A 23 6.18 6.71 5.57
N ASN A 24 5.56 7.77 5.07
CA ASN A 24 5.35 9.01 5.80
C ASN A 24 3.94 9.03 6.39
N GLU A 25 3.81 9.39 7.68
CA GLU A 25 2.51 9.59 8.31
C GLU A 25 1.84 10.84 7.69
N LEU A 26 0.64 10.68 7.15
CA LEU A 26 -0.15 11.76 6.52
C LEU A 26 -1.32 12.23 7.41
N GLY A 27 -1.34 11.80 8.68
CA GLY A 27 -2.36 12.18 9.65
C GLY A 27 -3.67 11.42 9.46
N THR A 28 -4.79 12.14 9.60
CA THR A 28 -6.14 11.59 9.48
C THR A 28 -6.55 11.45 8.01
N LEU A 29 -7.46 10.52 7.75
CA LEU A 29 -7.97 10.19 6.42
C LEU A 29 -8.50 11.40 5.63
N THR A 30 -9.19 12.33 6.28
CA THR A 30 -9.65 13.59 5.65
C THR A 30 -8.51 14.53 5.28
N GLU A 31 -7.50 14.66 6.14
CA GLU A 31 -6.34 15.53 5.91
C GLU A 31 -5.42 14.96 4.82
N SER A 32 -5.41 13.63 4.67
CA SER A 32 -4.58 12.94 3.69
C SER A 32 -5.08 13.03 2.24
N LEU A 33 -6.35 13.40 2.04
CA LEU A 33 -7.01 13.39 0.73
C LEU A 33 -6.35 14.36 -0.26
N GLU A 34 -6.19 15.61 0.16
CA GLU A 34 -5.66 16.67 -0.68
C GLU A 34 -4.17 16.47 -1.02
N PRO A 35 -3.28 16.16 -0.04
CA PRO A 35 -1.87 15.87 -0.32
C PRO A 35 -1.70 14.67 -1.26
N PHE A 36 -2.51 13.62 -1.08
CA PHE A 36 -2.43 12.44 -1.95
C PHE A 36 -2.93 12.74 -3.36
N THR A 37 -4.01 13.52 -3.50
CA THR A 37 -4.49 13.99 -4.82
C THR A 37 -3.40 14.80 -5.52
N GLN A 38 -2.76 15.74 -4.82
CA GLN A 38 -1.68 16.56 -5.38
C GLN A 38 -0.46 15.72 -5.79
N LEU A 39 -0.11 14.68 -5.04
CA LEU A 39 0.95 13.74 -5.41
C LEU A 39 0.65 13.03 -6.73
N ILE A 40 -0.59 12.56 -6.91
CA ILE A 40 -1.02 11.91 -8.16
C ILE A 40 -0.99 12.90 -9.33
N LEU A 41 -1.48 14.13 -9.13
CA LEU A 41 -1.47 15.17 -10.16
C LEU A 41 -0.04 15.56 -10.57
N ARG A 42 0.89 15.66 -9.61
CA ARG A 42 2.30 15.97 -9.86
C ARG A 42 3.00 14.91 -10.71
N SER A 43 2.49 13.67 -10.73
CA SER A 43 3.00 12.62 -11.62
C SER A 43 2.80 12.95 -13.11
N GLY A 44 2.01 13.98 -13.48
CA GLY A 44 1.83 14.43 -14.86
C GLY A 44 1.01 13.48 -15.73
N LYS A 45 0.37 12.47 -15.13
CA LYS A 45 -0.43 11.46 -15.84
C LYS A 45 -1.84 12.00 -16.09
N SER A 46 -2.34 11.85 -17.32
CA SER A 46 -3.70 12.26 -17.71
C SER A 46 -4.78 11.25 -17.26
N ALA A 47 -4.39 10.00 -17.02
CA ALA A 47 -5.26 8.94 -16.54
C ALA A 47 -4.61 8.14 -15.41
N VAL A 48 -5.42 7.75 -14.44
CA VAL A 48 -4.99 6.96 -13.28
C VAL A 48 -6.00 5.85 -12.98
N ARG A 49 -5.48 4.70 -12.56
CA ARG A 49 -6.23 3.57 -12.03
C ARG A 49 -5.80 3.34 -10.59
N LEU A 50 -6.75 3.46 -9.66
CA LEU A 50 -6.55 3.19 -8.26
C LEU A 50 -6.72 1.70 -7.99
N TYR A 51 -5.68 1.03 -7.50
CA TYR A 51 -5.79 -0.32 -6.97
C TYR A 51 -6.06 -0.23 -5.46
N CYS A 52 -7.21 -0.75 -5.03
CA CYS A 52 -7.64 -0.65 -3.64
C CYS A 52 -7.82 -2.04 -3.05
N SER A 53 -7.09 -2.35 -1.98
CA SER A 53 -7.22 -3.61 -1.26
C SER A 53 -8.24 -3.47 -0.13
N VAL A 54 -9.30 -4.27 -0.14
CA VAL A 54 -10.31 -4.26 0.91
C VAL A 54 -9.99 -5.36 1.92
N PRO A 55 -9.81 -5.03 3.22
CA PRO A 55 -9.48 -6.02 4.23
C PRO A 55 -10.60 -7.07 4.33
N THR A 56 -10.24 -8.34 4.30
CA THR A 56 -11.12 -9.49 4.54
C THR A 56 -10.85 -10.03 5.93
N TRP A 57 -11.87 -10.62 6.55
CA TRP A 57 -11.68 -11.21 7.88
C TRP A 57 -10.66 -12.34 7.77
N ASN A 58 -9.63 -12.28 8.62
CA ASN A 58 -8.61 -13.31 8.67
C ASN A 58 -8.27 -13.62 10.14
N CYS A 59 -8.46 -14.87 10.55
CA CYS A 59 -8.21 -15.29 11.94
C CYS A 59 -6.72 -15.29 12.31
N SER A 60 -5.81 -15.16 11.33
CA SER A 60 -4.36 -15.21 11.54
C SER A 60 -3.70 -13.83 11.60
N SER A 61 -4.45 -12.73 11.68
CA SER A 61 -3.86 -11.39 11.75
C SER A 61 -3.39 -11.09 13.17
N ASP A 62 -2.13 -10.64 13.31
CA ASP A 62 -1.56 -10.20 14.59
C ASP A 62 -2.23 -8.93 15.15
N ILE A 63 -3.07 -8.27 14.34
CA ILE A 63 -3.87 -7.11 14.77
C ILE A 63 -5.21 -7.61 15.29
N CYS A 64 -5.49 -7.38 16.58
CA CYS A 64 -6.82 -7.56 17.18
C CYS A 64 -7.80 -6.51 16.65
N LEU A 65 -8.31 -6.71 15.43
CA LEU A 65 -9.51 -6.05 14.93
C LEU A 65 -10.70 -6.97 15.17
N ASP A 66 -11.75 -6.46 15.80
CA ASP A 66 -13.01 -7.17 15.82
C ASP A 66 -13.78 -6.94 14.49
N LEU A 67 -14.92 -7.62 14.34
CA LEU A 67 -15.74 -7.50 13.13
C LEU A 67 -16.29 -6.08 12.94
N HIS A 68 -16.47 -5.33 14.03
CA HIS A 68 -16.97 -3.97 14.00
C HIS A 68 -15.92 -3.01 13.48
N ASP A 69 -14.72 -3.02 14.07
CA ASP A 69 -13.55 -2.25 13.66
C ASP A 69 -13.24 -2.50 12.18
N LEU A 70 -13.27 -3.77 11.75
CA LEU A 70 -12.98 -4.13 10.37
C LEU A 70 -14.05 -3.59 9.41
N ASN A 71 -15.33 -3.65 9.79
CA ASN A 71 -16.41 -3.09 8.98
C ASN A 71 -16.37 -1.56 8.90
N GLU A 72 -16.01 -0.91 10.01
CA GLU A 72 -15.80 0.53 10.06
C GLU A 72 -14.63 0.94 9.14
N LEU A 73 -13.49 0.25 9.22
CA LEU A 73 -12.34 0.48 8.36
C LEU A 73 -12.72 0.35 6.88
N ARG A 74 -13.41 -0.74 6.49
CA ARG A 74 -13.92 -0.90 5.13
C ARG A 74 -14.78 0.28 4.68
N SER A 75 -15.71 0.70 5.53
CA SER A 75 -16.65 1.79 5.22
C SER A 75 -15.90 3.10 5.01
N ARG A 76 -14.99 3.44 5.91
CA ARG A 76 -14.14 4.63 5.82
C ARG A 76 -13.22 4.61 4.60
N SER A 77 -12.60 3.47 4.30
CA SER A 77 -11.75 3.31 3.13
C SER A 77 -12.54 3.48 1.83
N LEU A 78 -13.75 2.94 1.73
CA LEU A 78 -14.58 3.10 0.54
C LEU A 78 -15.03 4.55 0.33
N LEU A 79 -15.39 5.25 1.41
CA LEU A 79 -15.68 6.69 1.35
C LEU A 79 -14.44 7.49 0.91
N PHE A 80 -13.26 7.18 1.45
CA PHE A 80 -12.01 7.81 1.02
C PHE A 80 -11.76 7.64 -0.49
N ILE A 81 -11.87 6.40 -0.98
CA ILE A 81 -11.65 6.08 -2.40
C ILE A 81 -12.63 6.87 -3.27
N HIS A 82 -13.88 7.00 -2.83
CA HIS A 82 -14.89 7.77 -3.54
C HIS A 82 -14.53 9.26 -3.61
N GLU A 83 -14.19 9.88 -2.47
CA GLU A 83 -13.78 11.29 -2.40
C GLU A 83 -12.51 11.56 -3.22
N LEU A 84 -11.55 10.63 -3.18
CA LEU A 84 -10.31 10.72 -3.95
C LEU A 84 -10.58 10.67 -5.44
N LEU A 85 -11.42 9.74 -5.91
CA LEU A 85 -11.83 9.66 -7.31
C LEU A 85 -12.57 10.92 -7.75
N HIS A 86 -13.45 11.45 -6.90
CA HIS A 86 -14.15 12.70 -7.17
C HIS A 86 -13.17 13.86 -7.34
N SER A 87 -12.26 14.04 -6.38
CA SER A 87 -11.21 15.07 -6.41
C SER A 87 -10.35 14.98 -7.68
N LEU A 88 -9.89 13.78 -8.04
CA LEU A 88 -9.10 13.54 -9.25
C LEU A 88 -9.89 13.85 -10.54
N ARG A 89 -11.18 13.51 -10.60
CA ARG A 89 -12.01 13.81 -11.76
C ARG A 89 -12.30 15.31 -11.89
N THR A 90 -12.55 16.00 -10.77
CA THR A 90 -12.78 17.45 -10.77
C THR A 90 -11.54 18.25 -11.18
N SER A 91 -10.35 17.70 -10.97
CA SER A 91 -9.08 18.28 -11.45
C SER A 91 -8.78 17.94 -12.93
N GLY A 92 -9.70 17.27 -13.63
CA GLY A 92 -9.61 16.99 -15.06
C GLY A 92 -8.91 15.67 -15.41
N MET A 93 -8.61 14.81 -14.42
CA MET A 93 -7.98 13.52 -14.64
C MET A 93 -9.00 12.41 -14.92
N THR A 94 -8.67 11.50 -15.84
CA THR A 94 -9.48 10.28 -16.03
C THR A 94 -9.13 9.26 -14.95
N ALA A 95 -9.96 9.16 -13.92
CA ALA A 95 -9.74 8.27 -12.78
C ALA A 95 -10.68 7.05 -12.76
N SER A 96 -10.08 5.86 -12.67
CA SER A 96 -10.76 4.56 -12.51
C SER A 96 -10.28 3.85 -11.24
N TYR A 97 -10.99 2.83 -10.76
CA TYR A 97 -10.56 2.05 -9.59
C TYR A 97 -10.81 0.56 -9.76
N CYS A 98 -10.10 -0.24 -8.96
CA CYS A 98 -10.26 -1.68 -8.85
C CYS A 98 -10.26 -2.05 -7.35
N LEU A 99 -11.27 -2.79 -6.90
CA LEU A 99 -11.30 -3.34 -5.55
C LEU A 99 -10.83 -4.79 -5.58
N ALA A 100 -9.89 -5.13 -4.71
CA ALA A 100 -9.40 -6.49 -4.54
C ALA A 100 -9.50 -6.91 -3.06
N PRO A 101 -10.00 -8.12 -2.75
CA PRO A 101 -9.97 -8.62 -1.39
C PRO A 101 -8.53 -8.86 -0.92
N SER A 102 -8.24 -8.54 0.34
CA SER A 102 -6.93 -8.75 0.97
C SER A 102 -7.09 -9.46 2.30
N SER A 103 -6.24 -10.43 2.61
CA SER A 103 -6.19 -11.10 3.91
C SER A 103 -5.48 -10.28 5.00
N SER A 104 -5.03 -9.07 4.66
CA SER A 104 -4.41 -8.14 5.59
C SER A 104 -5.46 -7.33 6.35
N PRO A 105 -5.22 -7.00 7.63
CA PRO A 105 -6.10 -6.17 8.45
C PRO A 105 -6.10 -4.67 8.09
N VAL A 106 -5.57 -4.26 6.93
CA VAL A 106 -5.54 -2.85 6.51
C VAL A 106 -5.98 -2.66 5.06
N CYS A 107 -6.35 -1.42 4.73
CA CYS A 107 -6.67 -1.03 3.37
C CYS A 107 -5.49 -0.34 2.69
N LEU A 108 -5.13 -0.77 1.49
CA LEU A 108 -4.10 -0.16 0.65
C LEU A 108 -4.77 0.48 -0.56
N VAL A 109 -4.35 1.69 -0.92
CA VAL A 109 -4.77 2.42 -2.12
C VAL A 109 -3.52 2.82 -2.91
N CYS A 110 -3.32 2.27 -4.10
CA CYS A 110 -2.20 2.59 -4.97
C CYS A 110 -2.67 3.30 -6.23
N ALA A 111 -2.03 4.40 -6.60
CA ALA A 111 -2.35 5.14 -7.82
C ALA A 111 -1.41 4.76 -8.95
N MET A 112 -1.95 4.26 -10.05
CA MET A 112 -1.16 3.65 -11.11
C MET A 112 -1.59 4.06 -12.52
N PRO A 113 -0.71 3.93 -13.53
CA PRO A 113 -1.12 4.02 -14.92
C PRO A 113 -2.12 2.90 -15.27
N PRO A 114 -3.10 3.15 -16.14
CA PRO A 114 -4.11 2.15 -16.52
C PRO A 114 -3.54 0.90 -17.22
N GLU A 115 -2.31 0.99 -17.73
CA GLU A 115 -1.62 -0.07 -18.48
C GLU A 115 -0.92 -1.11 -17.59
N VAL A 116 -0.72 -0.81 -16.30
CA VAL A 116 0.03 -1.71 -15.40
C VAL A 116 -0.91 -2.74 -14.77
N GLY A 117 -0.55 -4.02 -14.93
CA GLY A 117 -1.32 -5.16 -14.42
C GLY A 117 -1.29 -5.29 -12.89
N SER A 118 -2.36 -5.85 -12.32
CA SER A 118 -2.58 -5.90 -10.86
C SER A 118 -1.70 -6.92 -10.11
N SER A 119 -1.00 -7.81 -10.80
CA SER A 119 -0.27 -8.94 -10.21
C SER A 119 1.09 -8.57 -9.61
N SER A 120 1.78 -7.55 -10.12
CA SER A 120 3.04 -7.07 -9.51
C SER A 120 2.79 -6.29 -8.21
N ILE A 121 1.60 -5.70 -8.10
CA ILE A 121 1.18 -4.85 -6.98
C ILE A 121 0.98 -5.68 -5.73
N THR A 122 0.34 -6.84 -5.82
CA THR A 122 0.01 -7.67 -4.64
C THR A 122 1.25 -8.04 -3.85
N THR A 123 2.37 -8.30 -4.52
CA THR A 123 3.63 -8.67 -3.87
C THR A 123 4.29 -7.48 -3.18
N ALA A 124 4.42 -6.35 -3.90
CA ALA A 124 5.01 -5.13 -3.34
C ALA A 124 4.15 -4.56 -2.20
N ALA A 125 2.82 -4.56 -2.37
CA ALA A 125 1.84 -4.25 -1.35
C ALA A 125 2.01 -5.13 -0.11
N CYS A 126 2.08 -6.45 -0.29
CA CYS A 126 2.27 -7.37 0.83
C CYS A 126 3.58 -7.11 1.58
N ASP A 127 4.64 -6.69 0.89
CA ASP A 127 5.91 -6.36 1.54
C ASP A 127 5.83 -5.04 2.31
N ILE A 128 5.15 -4.00 1.79
CA ILE A 128 4.84 -2.78 2.56
C ILE A 128 4.09 -3.15 3.84
N LEU A 129 3.07 -3.99 3.72
CA LEU A 129 2.19 -4.35 4.84
C LEU A 129 2.93 -5.14 5.93
N LYS A 130 3.95 -5.94 5.57
CA LYS A 130 4.81 -6.63 6.53
C LYS A 130 5.80 -5.68 7.22
N HIS A 131 6.24 -4.64 6.52
CA HIS A 131 7.25 -3.71 7.01
C HIS A 131 6.66 -2.47 7.70
N ALA A 132 5.39 -2.16 7.46
CA ALA A 132 4.69 -1.09 8.15
C ALA A 132 4.43 -1.51 9.61
N GLN A 133 5.08 -0.82 10.55
CA GLN A 133 4.78 -0.92 11.97
C GLN A 133 3.45 -0.18 12.25
N LEU A 134 2.33 -0.81 11.90
CA LEU A 134 0.97 -0.29 12.04
C LEU A 134 0.56 -0.28 13.52
N SER A 135 1.17 0.62 14.29
CA SER A 135 1.07 0.68 15.75
C SER A 135 -0.01 1.65 16.24
N LYS A 136 -0.62 2.42 15.33
CA LYS A 136 -1.69 3.39 15.62
C LYS A 136 -2.92 3.13 14.75
N ARG A 137 -4.09 3.11 15.40
CA ARG A 137 -5.41 3.05 14.76
C ARG A 137 -5.72 4.40 14.09
N GLU A 138 -6.49 4.36 13.00
CA GLU A 138 -6.98 5.53 12.25
C GLU A 138 -5.91 6.39 11.57
N ASN A 139 -4.74 5.81 11.31
CA ASN A 139 -3.66 6.53 10.64
C ASN A 139 -3.66 6.25 9.15
N VAL A 140 -3.27 7.28 8.40
CA VAL A 140 -2.97 7.15 6.99
C VAL A 140 -1.47 7.30 6.77
N LEU A 141 -0.87 6.30 6.14
CA LEU A 141 0.53 6.30 5.76
C LEU A 141 0.62 6.44 4.25
N VAL A 142 1.52 7.29 3.74
CA VAL A 142 1.80 7.40 2.32
C VAL A 142 3.19 6.86 2.03
N GLY A 143 3.29 5.98 1.05
CA GLY A 143 4.55 5.48 0.52
C GLY A 143 4.66 5.76 -0.98
N ASP A 144 5.88 5.68 -1.50
CA ASP A 144 6.11 5.66 -2.94
C ASP A 144 6.51 4.25 -3.35
N LEU A 145 5.80 3.69 -4.33
CA LEU A 145 6.13 2.42 -4.95
C LEU A 145 6.69 2.67 -6.33
N GLU A 146 7.52 1.74 -6.82
CA GLU A 146 8.04 1.77 -8.20
C GLU A 146 6.93 1.96 -9.26
N ALA A 147 5.70 1.54 -8.95
CA ALA A 147 4.51 1.68 -9.81
C ALA A 147 3.75 3.01 -9.64
N GLY A 148 3.95 3.72 -8.54
CA GLY A 148 3.28 4.97 -8.20
C GLY A 148 3.01 5.13 -6.69
N PRO A 149 2.46 6.29 -6.29
CA PRO A 149 2.22 6.59 -4.88
C PRO A 149 1.17 5.66 -4.30
N CYS A 150 1.40 5.20 -3.07
CA CYS A 150 0.54 4.31 -2.32
C CYS A 150 0.14 4.92 -0.97
N LEU A 151 -1.01 4.48 -0.47
CA LEU A 151 -1.60 4.98 0.76
C LEU A 151 -2.16 3.80 1.56
N VAL A 152 -1.76 3.67 2.81
CA VAL A 152 -2.19 2.62 3.75
C VAL A 152 -3.10 3.25 4.79
N ILE A 153 -4.26 2.63 5.03
CA ILE A 153 -5.26 3.05 6.01
C ILE A 153 -5.38 1.97 7.08
N THR A 154 -5.15 2.33 8.35
CA THR A 154 -5.25 1.46 9.54
C THR A 154 -6.51 1.67 10.35
#